data_AF-A0A8J7CXG2-F1
#
_entry.id   AF-A0A8J7CXG2-F1
#
_cell.length_a   1.000
_cell.length_b   1.000
_cell.length_c   1.000
_cell.angle_alpha   90.00
_cell.angle_beta   90.00
_cell.angle_gamma   90.00
#
_symmetry.space_group_name_H-M   'P 1'
#
loop_
_entity.id
_entity.type
_entity.pdbx_description
1 polymer ?
#
loop_
_entity_poly.entity_id
_entity_poly.type
_entity_poly.pdbx_seq_one_letter_code
_entity_poly.pdbx_strand_id
1 'polypeptide(L)'
;MTISMYKASIPVSIHALNNLVGILEKGAMYAETKKIDPSVLINSRLSPDMFPLSKQVQIASDITNRGTARLAGIEAPKFEDNETTFPQLIERIHKTISHLKTLKPEQIDGSEERTITLQIRDNTLTFQGMPFLLYFVLPNLYFHVTTAYDILRHCGVELGKQDFLGQP
;
A
#
# COMPACT_ATOMS: atom_id res chain seq x y z
N MET A 1 -5.61 -22.90 16.36
CA MET A 1 -4.60 -22.45 15.38
C MET A 1 -4.23 -21.02 15.72
N THR A 2 -2.94 -20.70 15.80
CA THR A 2 -2.47 -19.33 16.07
C THR A 2 -2.01 -18.70 14.75
N ILE A 3 -2.42 -17.47 14.48
CA ILE A 3 -1.92 -16.71 13.33
C ILE A 3 -0.48 -16.26 13.64
N SER A 4 0.46 -16.52 12.72
CA SER A 4 1.85 -16.06 12.88
C SER A 4 2.04 -14.63 12.40
N MET A 5 3.11 -13.98 12.83
CA MET A 5 3.47 -12.62 12.38
C MET A 5 3.62 -12.54 10.86
N TYR A 6 4.23 -13.57 10.23
CA TYR A 6 4.31 -13.67 8.78
C TYR A 6 2.92 -13.74 8.15
N LYS A 7 2.05 -14.63 8.63
CA LYS A 7 0.68 -14.79 8.09
C LYS A 7 -0.17 -13.53 8.24
N ALA A 8 0.04 -12.76 9.31
CA ALA A 8 -0.65 -11.50 9.55
C ALA A 8 -0.09 -10.31 8.75
N SER A 9 1.09 -10.44 8.12
CA SER A 9 1.77 -9.34 7.43
C SER A 9 1.90 -9.55 5.93
N ILE A 10 2.75 -10.49 5.48
CA ILE A 10 3.17 -10.60 4.07
C ILE A 10 1.98 -10.97 3.16
N PRO A 11 1.23 -12.06 3.41
CA PRO A 11 0.11 -12.43 2.54
C PRO A 11 -1.00 -11.37 2.55
N VAL A 12 -1.29 -10.79 3.71
CA VAL A 12 -2.32 -9.76 3.88
C VAL A 12 -1.96 -8.49 3.08
N SER A 13 -0.70 -8.08 3.12
CA SER A 13 -0.22 -6.92 2.37
C SER A 13 -0.25 -7.17 0.86
N ILE A 14 0.23 -8.34 0.41
CA ILE A 14 0.19 -8.72 -1.01
C ILE A 14 -1.25 -8.76 -1.52
N HIS A 15 -2.18 -9.28 -0.73
CA HIS A 15 -3.60 -9.33 -1.07
C HIS A 15 -4.17 -7.93 -1.34
N ALA A 16 -4.01 -7.01 -0.40
CA ALA A 16 -4.49 -5.63 -0.53
C ALA A 16 -3.81 -4.89 -1.71
N LEU A 17 -2.52 -5.13 -1.95
CA LEU A 17 -1.79 -4.53 -3.07
C LEU A 17 -2.25 -5.07 -4.43
N ASN A 18 -2.53 -6.37 -4.56
CA ASN A 18 -3.11 -6.94 -5.79
C ASN A 18 -4.49 -6.34 -6.07
N ASN A 19 -5.32 -6.16 -5.04
CA ASN A 19 -6.62 -5.52 -5.19
C ASN A 19 -6.48 -4.06 -5.64
N LEU A 20 -5.49 -3.34 -5.09
CA LEU A 20 -5.16 -1.99 -5.54
C LEU A 20 -4.73 -1.94 -7.02
N VAL A 21 -4.00 -2.94 -7.52
CA VAL A 21 -3.68 -3.04 -8.96
C VAL A 21 -4.97 -3.11 -9.78
N GLY A 22 -5.90 -4.01 -9.44
CA GLY A 22 -7.18 -4.13 -10.16
C GLY A 22 -8.02 -2.84 -10.12
N ILE A 23 -7.98 -2.12 -8.99
CA ILE A 23 -8.61 -0.79 -8.85
C ILE A 23 -8.00 0.23 -9.82
N LEU A 24 -6.66 0.28 -9.91
CA LEU A 24 -5.95 1.19 -10.81
C LEU A 24 -6.15 0.84 -12.28
N GLU A 25 -6.18 -0.45 -12.63
CA GLU A 25 -6.48 -0.93 -13.98
C GLU A 25 -7.88 -0.47 -14.44
N LYS A 26 -8.88 -0.58 -13.57
CA LYS A 26 -10.22 -0.03 -13.85
C LYS A 26 -10.21 1.49 -13.99
N GLY A 27 -9.40 2.19 -13.18
CA GLY A 27 -9.20 3.63 -13.31
C GLY A 27 -8.62 4.03 -14.67
N ALA A 28 -7.60 3.31 -15.14
CA ALA A 28 -6.98 3.52 -16.44
C ALA A 28 -7.98 3.26 -17.59
N MET A 29 -8.69 2.14 -17.55
CA MET A 29 -9.71 1.77 -18.55
C MET A 29 -10.86 2.79 -18.58
N TYR A 30 -11.28 3.30 -17.42
CA TYR A 30 -12.30 4.35 -17.35
C TYR A 30 -11.83 5.65 -18.02
N ALA A 31 -10.60 6.09 -17.75
CA ALA A 31 -10.03 7.28 -18.37
C ALA A 31 -10.02 7.17 -19.90
N GLU A 32 -9.54 6.02 -20.41
CA GLU A 32 -9.53 5.73 -21.85
C GLU A 32 -10.94 5.75 -22.45
N THR A 33 -11.88 5.00 -21.86
CA THR A 33 -13.27 4.87 -22.35
C THR A 33 -14.00 6.21 -22.37
N LYS A 34 -13.76 7.06 -21.36
CA LYS A 34 -14.39 8.38 -21.23
C LYS A 34 -13.60 9.49 -21.92
N LYS A 35 -12.47 9.19 -22.55
CA LYS A 35 -11.55 10.16 -23.18
C LYS A 35 -11.10 11.25 -22.20
N ILE A 36 -10.87 10.87 -20.95
CA ILE A 36 -10.32 11.72 -19.90
C ILE A 36 -8.81 11.58 -19.93
N ASP A 37 -8.08 12.69 -19.88
CA ASP A 37 -6.63 12.65 -19.68
C ASP A 37 -6.33 11.93 -18.34
N PRO A 38 -5.56 10.81 -18.35
CA PRO A 38 -5.28 10.04 -17.13
C PRO A 38 -4.70 10.88 -15.98
N SER A 39 -3.96 11.95 -16.31
CA SER A 39 -3.40 12.87 -15.31
C SER A 39 -4.47 13.55 -14.44
N VAL A 40 -5.69 13.71 -14.94
CA VAL A 40 -6.83 14.23 -14.15
C VAL A 40 -7.10 13.30 -12.98
N LEU A 41 -7.26 12.00 -13.21
CA LEU A 41 -7.55 11.02 -12.15
C LEU A 41 -6.36 10.85 -11.20
N ILE A 42 -5.14 10.83 -11.74
CA ILE A 42 -3.91 10.65 -10.97
C ILE A 42 -3.67 11.81 -9.99
N ASN A 43 -4.09 13.02 -10.35
CA ASN A 43 -3.94 14.22 -9.52
C ASN A 43 -5.19 14.56 -8.67
N SER A 44 -6.30 13.83 -8.86
CA SER A 44 -7.51 13.98 -8.05
C SER A 44 -7.27 13.65 -6.58
N ARG A 45 -8.02 14.33 -5.70
CA ARG A 45 -8.00 14.19 -4.23
C ARG A 45 -9.41 14.42 -3.68
N LEU A 46 -9.68 13.89 -2.48
CA LEU A 46 -10.99 14.03 -1.82
C LEU A 46 -11.18 15.35 -1.08
N SER A 47 -10.09 15.99 -0.66
CA SER A 47 -10.07 17.27 0.04
C SER A 47 -8.84 18.06 -0.39
N PRO A 48 -8.85 19.41 -0.42
CA PRO A 48 -7.71 20.23 -0.84
C PRO A 48 -6.40 19.91 -0.12
N ASP A 49 -6.47 19.58 1.17
CA ASP A 49 -5.35 19.24 2.06
C ASP A 49 -4.98 17.75 2.09
N MET A 50 -5.76 16.90 1.41
CA MET A 50 -5.43 15.48 1.24
C MET A 50 -4.50 15.25 0.06
N PHE A 51 -3.70 14.19 0.18
CA PHE A 51 -2.83 13.73 -0.89
C PHE A 51 -3.63 13.20 -2.10
N PRO A 52 -3.13 13.42 -3.34
CA PRO A 52 -3.77 12.92 -4.56
C PRO A 52 -3.61 11.41 -4.74
N LEU A 53 -4.34 10.82 -5.71
CA LEU A 53 -4.31 9.38 -6.01
C LEU A 53 -2.89 8.82 -6.11
N SER A 54 -2.00 9.46 -6.88
CA SER A 54 -0.61 9.03 -7.03
C SER A 54 0.06 8.82 -5.67
N LYS A 55 -0.07 9.80 -4.78
CA LYS A 55 0.56 9.76 -3.47
C LYS A 55 -0.09 8.76 -2.52
N GLN A 56 -1.40 8.51 -2.64
CA GLN A 56 -2.06 7.43 -1.90
C GLN A 56 -1.45 6.06 -2.27
N VAL A 57 -1.26 5.81 -3.57
CA VAL A 57 -0.64 4.58 -4.06
C VAL A 57 0.82 4.47 -3.60
N GLN A 58 1.58 5.55 -3.72
CA GLN A 58 2.98 5.59 -3.28
C GLN A 58 3.12 5.25 -1.79
N ILE A 59 2.28 5.83 -0.93
CA ILE A 59 2.31 5.56 0.51
C ILE A 59 1.86 4.13 0.84
N ALA A 60 0.83 3.61 0.16
CA ALA A 60 0.40 2.21 0.34
C ALA A 60 1.53 1.22 0.03
N SER A 61 2.30 1.47 -1.05
CA SER A 61 3.51 0.71 -1.37
C SER A 61 4.61 0.89 -0.33
N ASP A 62 4.90 2.13 0.07
CA ASP A 62 6.01 2.41 0.98
C ASP A 62 5.80 1.89 2.40
N ILE A 63 4.58 2.01 2.92
CA ILE A 63 4.28 1.59 4.29
C ILE A 63 4.39 0.07 4.43
N THR A 64 3.96 -0.67 3.41
CA THR A 64 4.07 -2.13 3.39
C THR A 64 5.52 -2.54 3.15
N ASN A 65 6.18 -1.98 2.14
CA ASN A 65 7.57 -2.27 1.81
C ASN A 65 8.51 -2.04 3.00
N ARG A 66 8.47 -0.83 3.57
CA ARG A 66 9.36 -0.45 4.68
C ARG A 66 8.89 -1.04 6.01
N GLY A 67 7.60 -1.31 6.17
CA GLY A 67 7.04 -1.95 7.37
C GLY A 67 7.54 -3.38 7.52
N THR A 68 7.39 -4.18 6.47
CA THR A 68 7.80 -5.59 6.49
C THR A 68 9.32 -5.77 6.48
N ALA A 69 10.08 -4.90 5.81
CA ALA A 69 11.54 -4.88 5.91
C ALA A 69 12.03 -4.64 7.35
N ARG A 70 11.39 -3.74 8.11
CA ARG A 70 11.72 -3.49 9.52
C ARG A 70 11.43 -4.69 10.40
N LEU A 71 10.29 -5.35 10.18
CA LEU A 71 9.97 -6.61 10.85
C LEU A 71 11.00 -7.70 10.53
N ALA A 72 11.46 -7.75 9.28
CA ALA A 72 12.53 -8.65 8.84
C ALA A 72 13.94 -8.25 9.34
N GLY A 73 14.12 -7.02 9.84
CA GLY A 73 15.42 -6.51 10.27
C GLY A 73 16.37 -6.22 9.10
N ILE A 74 15.84 -5.90 7.92
CA ILE A 74 16.61 -5.58 6.71
C ILE A 74 16.32 -4.16 6.23
N GLU A 75 17.16 -3.63 5.35
CA GLU A 75 16.87 -2.37 4.66
C GLU A 75 15.91 -2.61 3.50
N ALA A 76 14.88 -1.75 3.39
CA ALA A 76 13.93 -1.80 2.29
C ALA A 76 14.53 -1.18 1.02
N PRO A 77 14.21 -1.72 -0.18
CA PRO A 77 14.46 -1.02 -1.43
C PRO A 77 13.80 0.37 -1.41
N LYS A 78 14.53 1.38 -1.90
CA LYS A 78 14.01 2.74 -2.05
C LYS A 78 13.36 2.89 -3.42
N PHE A 79 12.16 3.45 -3.44
CA PHE A 79 11.45 3.81 -4.67
C PHE A 79 11.35 5.33 -4.74
N GLU A 80 11.71 5.90 -5.88
CA GLU A 80 11.53 7.33 -6.12
C GLU A 80 10.05 7.62 -6.41
N ASP A 81 9.53 8.74 -5.90
CA ASP A 81 8.13 9.15 -6.08
C ASP A 81 7.95 9.94 -7.39
N ASN A 82 8.40 9.38 -8.51
CA ASN A 82 8.41 10.03 -9.83
C ASN A 82 7.31 9.51 -10.78
N GLU A 83 6.40 8.67 -10.29
CA GLU A 83 5.31 8.13 -11.09
C GLU A 83 4.27 9.19 -11.45
N THR A 84 3.93 9.28 -12.73
CA THR A 84 2.97 10.23 -13.30
C THR A 84 1.89 9.56 -14.16
N THR A 85 1.99 8.25 -14.37
CA THR A 85 1.05 7.46 -15.18
C THR A 85 0.53 6.23 -14.43
N PHE A 86 -0.65 5.72 -14.80
CA PHE A 86 -1.18 4.48 -14.23
C PHE A 86 -0.21 3.29 -14.36
N PRO A 87 0.42 3.04 -15.54
CA PRO A 87 1.42 1.97 -15.66
C PRO A 87 2.59 2.11 -14.68
N GLN A 88 3.08 3.33 -14.43
CA GLN A 88 4.15 3.57 -13.46
C GLN A 88 3.71 3.28 -12.02
N LEU A 89 2.50 3.71 -11.65
CA LEU A 89 1.92 3.42 -10.32
C LEU A 89 1.70 1.92 -10.11
N ILE A 90 1.19 1.21 -11.12
CA ILE A 90 1.00 -0.25 -11.09
C ILE A 90 2.36 -0.96 -10.98
N GLU A 91 3.36 -0.53 -11.74
CA GLU A 91 4.73 -1.08 -11.68
C GLU A 91 5.36 -0.89 -10.30
N ARG A 92 5.13 0.25 -9.63
CA ARG A 92 5.56 0.46 -8.24
C ARG A 92 4.96 -0.58 -7.29
N ILE A 93 3.66 -0.88 -7.44
CA ILE A 93 2.99 -1.91 -6.65
C ILE A 93 3.59 -3.29 -6.94
N HIS A 94 3.85 -3.63 -8.21
CA HIS A 94 4.49 -4.90 -8.57
C HIS A 94 5.91 -5.04 -8.03
N LYS A 95 6.71 -3.97 -8.02
CA LYS A 95 8.03 -3.95 -7.37
C LYS A 95 7.92 -4.20 -5.86
N THR A 96 6.93 -3.59 -5.22
CA THR A 96 6.64 -3.80 -3.80
C THR A 96 6.25 -5.25 -3.52
N ILE A 97 5.31 -5.82 -4.28
CA ILE A 97 4.90 -7.22 -4.17
C ILE A 97 6.08 -8.17 -4.41
N SER A 98 6.92 -7.87 -5.41
CA SER A 98 8.12 -8.67 -5.70
C SER A 98 9.08 -8.69 -4.53
N HIS A 99 9.32 -7.55 -3.87
CA HIS A 99 10.11 -7.51 -2.65
C HIS A 99 9.43 -8.27 -1.49
N LEU A 100 8.13 -8.07 -1.27
CA LEU A 100 7.41 -8.79 -0.21
C LEU A 100 7.51 -10.33 -0.37
N LYS A 101 7.50 -10.82 -1.60
CA LYS A 101 7.66 -12.25 -1.92
C LYS A 101 9.06 -12.81 -1.64
N THR A 102 10.08 -11.97 -1.45
CA THR A 102 11.42 -12.45 -1.08
C THR A 102 11.54 -12.70 0.43
N LEU A 103 10.66 -12.11 1.24
CA LEU A 103 10.65 -12.26 2.68
C LEU A 103 10.07 -13.63 3.07
N LYS A 104 10.80 -14.35 3.91
CA LYS A 104 10.44 -15.69 4.37
C LYS A 104 9.84 -15.67 5.79
N PRO A 105 9.04 -16.69 6.17
CA PRO A 105 8.50 -16.80 7.53
C PRO A 105 9.56 -16.64 8.62
N GLU A 106 10.74 -17.25 8.44
CA GLU A 106 11.82 -17.23 9.45
C GLU A 106 12.45 -15.85 9.65
N GLN A 107 12.20 -14.90 8.74
CA GLN A 107 12.64 -13.52 8.90
C GLN A 107 11.64 -12.67 9.68
N ILE A 108 10.36 -13.04 9.67
CA ILE A 108 9.26 -12.24 10.22
C ILE A 108 8.72 -12.82 11.54
N ASP A 109 8.57 -14.14 11.62
CA ASP A 109 8.13 -14.83 12.83
C ASP A 109 9.21 -14.65 13.92
N GLY A 110 8.80 -14.36 15.16
CA GLY A 110 9.71 -13.98 16.25
C GLY A 110 10.02 -12.48 16.33
N SER A 111 9.48 -11.66 15.43
CA SER A 111 9.62 -10.19 15.49
C SER A 111 8.60 -9.49 16.38
N GLU A 112 7.68 -10.22 17.01
CA GLU A 112 6.55 -9.68 17.78
C GLU A 112 6.99 -8.71 18.90
N GLU A 113 8.08 -9.02 19.59
CA GLU A 113 8.68 -8.25 20.68
C GLU A 113 9.96 -7.49 20.24
N ARG A 114 10.22 -7.43 18.93
CA ARG A 114 11.35 -6.62 18.43
C ARG A 114 11.00 -5.15 18.59
N THR A 115 11.92 -4.38 19.16
CA THR A 115 11.79 -2.92 19.21
C THR A 115 12.05 -2.32 17.83
N ILE A 116 11.05 -1.61 17.30
CA ILE A 116 11.09 -0.91 16.02
C ILE A 116 11.07 0.60 16.29
N THR A 117 12.12 1.29 15.84
CA THR A 117 12.24 2.75 15.98
C THR A 117 12.08 3.44 14.63
N LEU A 118 11.17 4.39 14.55
CA LEU A 118 10.92 5.23 13.39
C LEU A 118 11.32 6.66 13.70
N GLN A 119 12.13 7.27 12.83
CA GLN A 119 12.37 8.71 12.88
C GLN A 119 11.38 9.41 11.94
N ILE A 120 10.55 10.27 12.50
CA ILE A 120 9.54 11.06 11.79
C ILE A 120 9.81 12.54 12.08
N ARG A 121 10.47 13.21 11.13
CA ARG A 121 10.92 14.61 11.29
C ARG A 121 11.72 14.74 12.59
N ASP A 122 11.23 15.54 13.54
CA ASP A 122 11.88 15.80 14.83
C ASP A 122 11.44 14.83 15.95
N ASN A 123 10.54 13.90 15.64
CA ASN A 123 9.97 12.95 16.60
C ASN A 123 10.46 11.53 16.35
N THR A 124 10.72 10.80 17.44
CA THR A 124 10.99 9.36 17.42
C THR A 124 9.75 8.61 17.87
N LEU A 125 9.28 7.66 17.06
CA LEU A 125 8.24 6.71 17.47
C LEU A 125 8.87 5.34 17.69
N THR A 126 8.56 4.74 18.82
CA THR A 126 9.06 3.40 19.19
C THR A 126 7.89 2.46 19.40
N PHE A 127 7.98 1.27 18.81
CA PHE A 127 6.96 0.24 18.88
C PHE A 127 7.60 -1.11 19.21
N GLN A 128 6.79 -2.01 19.77
CA GLN A 128 7.05 -3.44 19.65
C GLN A 128 6.53 -3.94 18.29
N GLY A 129 7.13 -4.99 17.74
CA GLY A 129 6.86 -5.44 16.38
C GLY A 129 5.39 -5.78 16.12
N MET A 130 4.71 -6.48 17.04
CA MET A 130 3.29 -6.81 16.87
C MET A 130 2.39 -5.55 16.86
N PRO A 131 2.46 -4.63 17.84
CA PRO A 131 1.80 -3.32 17.75
C PRO A 131 2.16 -2.52 16.50
N PHE A 132 3.43 -2.55 16.07
CA PHE A 132 3.87 -1.87 14.85
C PHE A 132 3.14 -2.42 13.62
N LEU A 133 3.02 -3.73 13.47
CA LEU A 133 2.26 -4.32 12.36
C LEU A 133 0.78 -3.97 12.45
N LEU A 134 0.14 -4.30 13.58
CA LEU A 134 -1.32 -4.28 13.71
C LEU A 134 -1.90 -2.87 13.86
N TYR A 135 -1.17 -1.94 14.47
CA TYR A 135 -1.67 -0.61 14.79
C TYR A 135 -0.99 0.52 14.01
N PHE A 136 0.07 0.22 13.25
CA PHE A 136 0.73 1.21 12.40
C PHE A 136 0.73 0.79 10.93
N VAL A 137 1.32 -0.34 10.56
CA VAL A 137 1.47 -0.74 9.15
C VAL A 137 0.13 -1.07 8.50
N LEU A 138 -0.66 -2.00 9.07
CA LEU A 138 -1.93 -2.42 8.47
C LEU A 138 -2.97 -1.29 8.42
N PRO A 139 -3.18 -0.48 9.47
CA PRO A 139 -4.12 0.63 9.40
C PRO A 139 -3.74 1.65 8.32
N ASN A 140 -2.45 1.99 8.18
CA ASN A 140 -2.00 2.90 7.11
C ASN A 140 -2.20 2.26 5.72
N LEU A 141 -1.85 0.98 5.54
CA LEU A 141 -2.09 0.28 4.26
C LEU A 141 -3.57 0.37 3.87
N TYR A 142 -4.48 -0.05 4.76
CA TYR A 142 -5.90 -0.05 4.45
C TYR A 142 -6.45 1.35 4.24
N PHE A 143 -5.99 2.34 5.02
CA PHE A 143 -6.38 3.74 4.82
C PHE A 143 -6.03 4.23 3.42
N HIS A 144 -4.80 4.02 2.97
CA HIS A 144 -4.34 4.51 1.67
C HIS A 144 -4.95 3.74 0.49
N VAL A 145 -5.15 2.43 0.61
CA VAL A 145 -5.87 1.63 -0.40
C VAL A 145 -7.34 2.07 -0.51
N THR A 146 -8.02 2.25 0.63
CA THR A 146 -9.41 2.73 0.66
C THR A 146 -9.52 4.13 0.09
N THR A 147 -8.59 5.03 0.44
CA THR A 147 -8.59 6.40 -0.08
C THR A 147 -8.35 6.42 -1.59
N ALA A 148 -7.44 5.58 -2.11
CA ALA A 148 -7.24 5.46 -3.56
C ALA A 148 -8.50 4.93 -4.28
N TYR A 149 -9.15 3.92 -3.70
CA TYR A 149 -10.46 3.43 -4.16
C TYR A 149 -11.50 4.56 -4.18
N ASP A 150 -11.62 5.32 -3.08
CA ASP A 150 -12.62 6.37 -2.92
C ASP A 150 -12.38 7.54 -3.88
N ILE A 151 -11.13 7.93 -4.15
CA ILE A 151 -10.81 8.96 -5.15
C ILE A 151 -11.32 8.53 -6.53
N LEU A 152 -11.00 7.31 -6.97
CA LEU A 152 -11.44 6.83 -8.28
C LEU A 152 -12.97 6.65 -8.33
N ARG A 153 -13.57 6.14 -7.26
CA ARG A 153 -15.02 5.99 -7.14
C ARG A 153 -15.72 7.35 -7.21
N HIS A 154 -15.18 8.36 -6.52
CA HIS A 154 -15.67 9.74 -6.55
C HIS A 154 -15.56 10.36 -7.96
N CYS A 155 -14.49 10.05 -8.70
CA CYS A 155 -14.33 10.47 -10.09
C CYS A 155 -15.23 9.71 -11.10
N GLY A 156 -16.08 8.79 -10.64
CA GLY A 156 -17.05 8.09 -11.47
C GLY A 156 -16.61 6.73 -11.99
N VAL A 157 -15.46 6.20 -11.55
CA VAL A 157 -15.03 4.83 -11.89
C VAL A 157 -16.01 3.83 -11.27
N GLU A 158 -16.39 2.82 -12.04
CA GLU A 158 -17.32 1.76 -11.64
C GLU A 158 -16.63 0.72 -10.73
N LEU A 159 -16.24 1.16 -9.54
CA LEU A 159 -15.69 0.32 -8.49
C LEU A 159 -16.77 -0.17 -7.51
N GLY A 160 -16.66 -1.41 -7.08
CA GLY A 160 -17.50 -2.02 -6.05
C GLY A 160 -16.68 -2.60 -4.90
N LYS A 161 -17.35 -2.98 -3.81
CA LYS A 161 -16.72 -3.56 -2.62
C LYS A 161 -15.86 -4.79 -2.92
N GLN A 162 -16.23 -5.57 -3.93
CA GLN A 162 -15.47 -6.74 -4.39
C GLN A 162 -14.11 -6.38 -4.98
N ASP A 163 -13.96 -5.19 -5.59
CA ASP A 163 -12.67 -4.71 -6.10
C ASP A 163 -11.71 -4.39 -4.96
N PHE A 164 -12.23 -3.93 -3.82
CA PHE A 164 -11.44 -3.69 -2.61
C PHE A 164 -11.11 -4.99 -1.86
N LEU A 165 -12.10 -5.88 -1.71
CA LEU A 165 -11.94 -7.12 -0.94
C LEU A 165 -11.13 -8.18 -1.69
N GLY A 166 -11.24 -8.25 -3.02
CA GLY A 166 -10.64 -9.30 -3.83
C GLY A 166 -11.28 -10.67 -3.59
N GLN A 167 -10.70 -11.69 -4.22
CA GLN A 167 -11.08 -13.09 -3.97
C GLN A 167 -10.39 -13.61 -2.71
N PRO A 168 -11.08 -14.38 -1.85
CA PRO A 168 -10.50 -14.94 -0.62
C PRO A 168 -9.44 -16.00 -0.86
#